data_AF-A0A6A1V4L5-F1
#
_entry.id   AF-A0A6A1V4L5-F1
#
_cell.length_a   1.000
_cell.length_b   1.000
_cell.length_c   1.000
_cell.angle_alpha   90.00
_cell.angle_beta   90.00
_cell.angle_gamma   90.00
#
_symmetry.space_group_name_H-M   'P 1'
#
loop_
_entity.id
_entity.type
_entity.pdbx_description
1 polymer ?
#
loop_
_entity_poly.entity_id
_entity_poly.type
_entity_poly.pdbx_seq_one_letter_code
_entity_poly.pdbx_strand_id
1 'polypeptide(L)'
;MKSSSSASFTSGVEAHFCNCDLQASLKTSWTERNPGRRFFGCPRYGTKSMPPPCDYFAWYDPPCKWAVEFFPSLMRKIKLLEAEALKRR
;
A
#
# COMPACT_ATOMS: atom_id res chain seq x y z
N MET A 1 -24.43 14.75 33.34
CA MET A 1 -25.25 14.44 32.14
C MET A 1 -24.50 13.40 31.32
N LYS A 2 -25.25 12.51 30.67
CA LYS A 2 -24.82 11.20 30.18
C LYS A 2 -23.91 11.29 28.94
N SER A 3 -23.05 10.28 28.84
CA SER A 3 -22.11 9.87 27.79
C SER A 3 -22.43 10.26 26.34
N SER A 4 -21.38 10.52 25.58
CA SER A 4 -21.33 10.22 24.14
C SER A 4 -20.09 9.39 23.86
N SER A 5 -20.27 8.08 23.92
CA SER A 5 -19.36 7.07 23.39
C SER A 5 -19.51 7.05 21.86
N SER A 6 -18.50 7.55 21.15
CA SER A 6 -18.44 7.40 19.69
C SER A 6 -17.82 6.05 19.35
N ALA A 7 -18.62 5.27 18.62
CA ALA A 7 -18.43 3.89 18.21
C ALA A 7 -16.97 3.52 17.88
N SER A 8 -16.46 2.52 18.61
CA SER A 8 -15.26 1.78 18.24
C SER A 8 -15.60 0.89 17.05
N PHE A 9 -15.25 1.34 15.85
CA PHE A 9 -15.29 0.48 14.66
C PHE A 9 -14.14 -0.51 14.78
N THR A 10 -14.46 -1.75 15.14
CA THR A 10 -13.49 -2.82 15.30
C THR A 10 -12.83 -3.14 13.96
N SER A 11 -11.50 -3.04 13.92
CA SER A 11 -10.61 -3.89 13.13
C SER A 11 -9.26 -3.78 13.83
N GLY A 12 -8.68 -4.91 14.26
CA GLY A 12 -7.44 -4.97 15.06
C GLY A 12 -6.17 -4.54 14.32
N VAL A 13 -6.23 -3.42 13.60
CA VAL A 13 -5.10 -2.76 12.97
C VAL A 13 -4.67 -1.66 13.91
N GLU A 14 -3.51 -1.85 14.54
CA GLU A 14 -2.87 -0.84 15.38
C GLU A 14 -2.79 0.50 14.62
N ALA A 15 -3.16 1.59 15.27
CA ALA A 15 -3.13 2.91 14.65
C ALA A 15 -1.68 3.35 14.48
N HIS A 16 -1.21 3.46 13.24
CA HIS A 16 0.11 4.02 12.93
C HIS A 16 0.01 5.52 12.70
N PHE A 17 0.99 6.27 13.20
CA PHE A 17 1.09 7.72 12.99
C PHE A 17 2.37 8.04 12.21
N CYS A 18 2.28 9.02 11.32
CA CYS A 18 3.44 9.54 10.60
C CYS A 18 4.11 10.68 11.38
N ASN A 19 5.26 11.16 10.90
CA ASN A 19 6.01 12.29 11.50
C ASN A 19 5.30 13.65 11.43
N CYS A 20 4.06 13.70 10.93
CA CYS A 20 3.20 14.88 10.96
C CYS A 20 2.09 14.77 12.03
N ASP A 21 2.16 13.75 12.89
CA ASP A 21 1.15 13.40 13.90
C ASP A 21 -0.23 13.08 13.32
N LEU A 22 -0.28 12.75 12.03
CA LEU A 22 -1.48 12.29 11.34
C LEU A 22 -1.49 10.76 11.29
N GLN A 23 -2.68 10.17 11.38
CA GLN A 23 -2.87 8.73 11.18
C GLN A 23 -2.37 8.35 9.78
N ALA A 24 -1.42 7.41 9.75
CA ALA A 24 -0.84 6.91 8.53
C ALA A 24 -1.86 6.08 7.76
N SER A 25 -1.93 6.32 6.46
CA SER A 25 -2.83 5.62 5.56
C SER A 25 -2.24 4.27 5.15
N LEU A 26 -3.05 3.21 5.23
CA LEU A 26 -2.69 1.89 4.70
C LEU A 26 -2.87 1.88 3.18
N LYS A 27 -1.80 1.61 2.45
CA LYS A 27 -1.75 1.58 0.98
C LYS A 27 -1.21 0.23 0.50
N THR A 28 -1.51 -0.12 -0.75
CA THR A 28 -1.00 -1.34 -1.40
C THR A 28 0.06 -0.97 -2.42
N SER A 29 1.21 -1.65 -2.38
CA SER A 29 2.26 -1.49 -3.39
C SER A 29 1.88 -2.23 -4.67
N TRP A 30 2.01 -1.55 -5.79
CA TRP A 30 1.82 -2.10 -7.15
C TRP A 30 3.14 -2.19 -7.92
N THR A 31 4.26 -2.10 -7.21
CA THR A 31 5.58 -2.25 -7.83
C THR A 31 5.86 -3.70 -8.19
N GLU A 32 6.61 -3.94 -9.26
CA GLU A 32 6.96 -5.30 -9.70
C GLU A 32 7.70 -6.12 -8.60
N ARG A 33 8.43 -5.43 -7.71
CA ARG A 33 9.18 -6.05 -6.61
C ARG A 33 8.35 -6.33 -5.36
N ASN A 34 7.21 -5.66 -5.18
CA ASN A 34 6.35 -5.81 -4.00
C ASN A 34 4.87 -5.80 -4.37
N PRO A 35 4.43 -6.61 -5.35
CA PRO A 35 3.05 -6.56 -5.81
C PRO A 35 2.11 -6.99 -4.68
N GLY A 36 1.06 -6.19 -4.44
CA GLY A 36 0.03 -6.49 -3.45
C GLY A 36 0.45 -6.31 -1.99
N ARG A 37 1.71 -5.96 -1.69
CA ARG A 37 2.20 -5.81 -0.31
C ARG A 37 1.75 -4.48 0.28
N ARG A 38 1.12 -4.50 1.46
CA ARG A 38 0.62 -3.29 2.10
C ARG A 38 1.66 -2.59 2.96
N PHE A 39 1.58 -1.26 2.99
CA PHE A 39 2.43 -0.38 3.79
C PHE A 39 1.63 0.80 4.34
N PHE A 40 2.06 1.34 5.46
CA PHE A 40 1.61 2.63 5.97
C PHE A 40 2.46 3.75 5.39
N GLY A 41 1.81 4.86 5.02
CA GLY A 41 2.50 6.08 4.59
C GLY A 41 1.76 7.33 5.00
N CYS A 42 2.47 8.47 4.98
CA CYS A 42 1.87 9.77 5.27
C CYS A 42 0.63 10.00 4.37
N PRO A 43 -0.52 10.39 4.95
CA PRO A 43 -1.73 10.66 4.17
C PRO A 43 -1.56 11.83 3.19
N ARG A 44 -0.62 12.74 3.46
CA ARG A 44 -0.30 13.88 2.59
C ARG A 44 0.72 13.55 1.50
N TYR A 45 1.31 12.36 1.50
CA TYR A 45 2.36 11.99 0.53
C TYR A 45 1.84 12.12 -0.91
N GLY A 46 2.57 12.85 -1.76
CA GLY A 46 2.19 13.14 -3.15
C GLY A 46 1.23 14.32 -3.34
N THR A 47 0.83 15.00 -2.26
CA THR A 47 0.00 16.22 -2.32
C THR A 47 0.86 17.48 -2.17
N LYS A 48 0.41 18.59 -2.76
CA LYS A 48 0.99 19.93 -2.53
C LYS A 48 0.42 20.52 -1.22
N SER A 49 0.79 19.95 -0.07
CA SER A 49 0.36 20.42 1.25
C SER A 49 1.39 21.30 1.95
N MET A 50 0.94 22.16 2.85
CA MET A 50 1.79 22.88 3.81
C MET A 50 1.38 22.53 5.26
N PRO A 51 2.30 22.14 6.15
CA PRO A 51 3.70 21.80 5.87
C PRO A 51 3.82 20.64 4.85
N PRO A 52 4.99 20.48 4.21
CA PRO A 52 5.19 19.42 3.22
C PRO A 52 4.91 18.04 3.84
N PRO A 53 4.52 17.06 3.01
CA PRO A 53 4.34 15.71 3.50
C PRO A 53 5.66 15.14 4.01
N CYS A 54 5.60 14.38 5.11
CA CYS A 54 6.74 13.58 5.52
C CYS A 54 6.83 12.28 4.69
N ASP A 55 7.99 11.69 4.77
CA ASP A 55 8.48 10.47 4.15
C ASP A 55 8.28 9.22 5.03
N TYR A 56 7.40 9.31 6.04
CA TYR A 56 7.04 8.16 6.87
C TYR A 56 6.58 6.96 6.02
N PHE A 57 7.18 5.80 6.29
CA PHE A 57 6.92 4.55 5.61
C PHE A 57 7.12 3.36 6.56
N ALA A 58 6.17 2.44 6.61
CA ALA A 58 6.30 1.19 7.36
C ALA A 58 5.57 0.04 6.64
N TRP A 59 6.18 -1.15 6.56
CA TRP A 59 5.50 -2.32 5.99
C TRP A 59 4.43 -2.85 6.95
N TYR A 60 3.22 -3.11 6.44
CA TYR A 60 2.16 -3.79 7.20
C TYR A 60 2.29 -5.30 7.06
N ASP A 61 2.42 -5.80 5.83
CA ASP A 61 2.60 -7.21 5.58
C ASP A 61 4.10 -7.60 5.68
N PRO A 62 4.43 -8.78 6.24
CA PRO A 62 5.79 -9.30 6.17
C PRO A 62 6.21 -9.52 4.70
N PRO A 63 7.52 -9.60 4.42
CA PRO A 63 8.00 -9.86 3.07
C PRO A 63 7.50 -11.24 2.60
N CYS A 64 6.79 -11.26 1.47
CA CYS A 64 6.38 -12.51 0.82
C CYS A 64 7.50 -12.96 -0.12
N LYS A 65 8.26 -14.00 0.27
CA LYS A 65 9.39 -14.52 -0.53
C LYS A 65 8.96 -14.91 -1.96
N TRP A 66 7.79 -15.54 -2.08
CA TRP A 66 7.22 -15.96 -3.36
C TRP A 66 6.91 -14.76 -4.27
N ALA A 67 6.44 -13.65 -3.70
CA ALA A 67 6.16 -12.42 -4.44
C ALA A 67 7.41 -11.80 -5.06
N VAL A 68 8.58 -12.01 -4.45
CA VAL A 68 9.85 -11.47 -4.96
C VAL A 68 10.44 -12.38 -6.03
N GLU A 69 10.33 -13.70 -5.85
CA GLU A 69 11.01 -14.67 -6.73
C GLU A 69 10.18 -15.03 -7.99
N PHE A 70 8.87 -15.22 -7.84
CA PHE A 70 8.05 -15.82 -8.90
C PHE A 70 7.26 -14.79 -9.71
N PHE A 71 6.70 -13.77 -9.05
CA PHE A 71 5.83 -12.79 -9.71
C PHE A 71 6.49 -12.03 -10.85
N PRO A 72 7.77 -11.61 -10.81
CA PRO A 72 8.39 -10.91 -11.94
C PRO A 72 8.40 -11.75 -13.22
N SER A 73 8.73 -13.04 -13.09
CA SER A 73 8.75 -13.99 -14.21
C SER A 73 7.35 -14.23 -14.77
N LEU A 74 6.35 -14.39 -13.89
CA LEU A 74 4.96 -14.55 -14.28
C LEU A 74 4.44 -13.30 -15.02
N MET A 75 4.67 -12.11 -14.47
CA MET A 75 4.25 -10.84 -15.08
C MET A 75 4.87 -10.63 -16.46
N ARG A 76 6.15 -11.00 -16.64
CA ARG A 76 6.81 -10.96 -17.95
C ARG A 76 6.12 -11.88 -18.95
N LYS A 77 5.77 -13.10 -18.54
CA LYS A 77 5.07 -14.07 -19.39
C LYS A 77 3.67 -13.59 -19.76
N ILE A 78 2.92 -13.00 -18.83
CA ILE A 78 1.60 -12.41 -19.11
C ILE A 78 1.71 -11.30 -20.16
N LYS A 79 2.63 -10.34 -19.97
CA LYS A 79 2.86 -9.25 -20.95
C LYS A 79 3.20 -9.78 -22.35
N LEU A 80 4.00 -10.84 -22.43
CA LEU A 80 4.35 -11.49 -23.71
C LEU A 80 3.12 -12.14 -24.36
N LEU A 81 2.33 -12.89 -23.59
CA LEU A 81 1.11 -13.54 -24.08
C LEU A 81 0.05 -12.53 -24.52
N GLU A 82 -0.10 -11.41 -23.80
CA GLU A 82 -0.99 -10.30 -24.18
C GLU A 82 -0.55 -9.66 -25.50
N ALA A 83 0.76 -9.43 -25.68
CA ALA A 83 1.31 -8.90 -26.93
C ALA A 83 1.11 -9.87 -28.11
N GLU A 84 1.27 -11.17 -27.89
CA GLU A 84 0.98 -12.20 -28.90
C GLU A 84 -0.51 -12.27 -29.22
N ALA A 85 -1.39 -12.16 -28.23
CA ALA A 85 -2.84 -12.14 -28.43
C ALA A 85 -3.29 -10.91 -29.22
N LEU A 86 -2.68 -9.74 -28.98
CA LEU A 86 -2.93 -8.53 -29.74
C LEU A 86 -2.52 -8.68 -31.21
N LYS A 87 -1.41 -9.36 -31.49
CA LYS A 87 -0.95 -9.65 -32.87
C LYS A 87 -1.87 -10.62 -33.63
N ARG A 88 -2.69 -11.40 -32.91
CA ARG A 88 -3.64 -12.36 -33.49
C ARG A 88 -5.04 -11.77 -33.70
N ARG A 89 -5.25 -10.50 -33.30
CA ARG A 89 -6.45 -9.72 -33.59
C ARG A 89 -6.27 -8.92 -34.87
#